data_AF-A0A8H4Y1H4-F1
#
_entry.id   AF-A0A8H4Y1H4-F1
#
_cell.length_a   1.000
_cell.length_b   1.000
_cell.length_c   1.000
_cell.angle_alpha   90.00
_cell.angle_beta   90.00
_cell.angle_gamma   90.00
#
_symmetry.space_group_name_H-M   'P 1'
#
loop_
_entity.id
_entity.type
_entity.pdbx_description
1 polymer ?
#
loop_
_entity_poly.entity_id
_entity_poly.type
_entity_poly.pdbx_seq_one_letter_code
_entity_poly.pdbx_strand_id
1 'polypeptide(L)'
;MKVTQLWSYPIKGIRGIRLESAILGPQGLQHDRRFMLCKIEKSGELGRIQLSNHPECSLFEQEIVGDKIRVRYLTPEKPVVPWKPEQDTVLEFAIEPDLNELEKTDVNLHQSLVVAYRMGAKYDSWFSACFGFDTVLLFIGDGRRPVLGTFSPKAQKAPDSWPSLLLSYLVGKWEYGAEEDWLTFSDCAPYLLTTEQSLNNVRDRLTGCDVDMTAMRPNIVLDGEAAWDEDFWAQVSINGTHKITLTKNCNRCTSLNVDHATGRAAQGERGTVLKKLMSDRRVDTGAKYAPVFGRYGFLTSKPEDDAILSIGDNVEVTKRNTERAVWDWAINDPKIARYYPRSSDTKTSLPIVLSLWLTTAALLGLLPCWFLLA
;
A
#
# COMPACT_ATOMS: atom_id res chain seq x y z
N MET A 1 17.34 -0.06 -17.62
CA MET A 1 16.01 -0.70 -17.68
C MET A 1 14.97 0.32 -18.12
N LYS A 2 13.82 -0.14 -18.60
CA LYS A 2 12.66 0.72 -18.95
C LYS A 2 11.40 0.28 -18.23
N VAL A 3 10.49 1.22 -18.00
CA VAL A 3 9.13 0.94 -17.54
C VAL A 3 8.35 0.27 -18.68
N THR A 4 7.81 -0.93 -18.44
CA THR A 4 7.01 -1.68 -19.42
C THR A 4 5.52 -1.62 -19.13
N GLN A 5 5.13 -1.49 -17.85
CA GLN A 5 3.73 -1.39 -17.44
C GLN A 5 3.59 -0.53 -16.19
N LEU A 6 2.47 0.20 -16.11
CA LEU A 6 2.01 0.90 -14.92
C LEU A 6 0.62 0.41 -14.53
N TRP A 7 0.41 0.26 -13.23
CA TRP A 7 -0.83 -0.27 -12.68
C TRP A 7 -1.25 0.50 -11.43
N SER A 8 -2.53 0.92 -11.39
CA SER A 8 -3.16 1.50 -10.21
C SER A 8 -4.34 0.65 -9.76
N TYR A 9 -4.62 0.64 -8.46
CA TYR A 9 -5.71 -0.14 -7.86
C TYR A 9 -6.49 0.78 -6.91
N PRO A 10 -7.31 1.71 -7.45
CA PRO A 10 -8.02 2.69 -6.64
C PRO A 10 -8.84 2.06 -5.50
N ILE A 11 -9.56 0.98 -5.80
CA ILE A 11 -10.23 0.13 -4.81
C ILE A 11 -9.33 -1.07 -4.46
N LYS A 12 -8.95 -1.18 -3.18
CA LYS A 12 -8.21 -2.33 -2.65
C LYS A 12 -9.03 -3.62 -2.81
N GLY A 13 -8.36 -4.67 -3.28
CA GLY A 13 -8.90 -6.03 -3.34
C GLY A 13 -9.29 -6.47 -4.75
N ILE A 14 -9.75 -5.55 -5.59
CA ILE A 14 -10.25 -5.86 -6.94
C ILE A 14 -9.17 -5.65 -8.04
N ARG A 15 -9.53 -5.81 -9.32
CA ARG A 15 -8.61 -5.70 -10.46
C ARG A 15 -7.94 -4.32 -10.55
N GLY A 16 -6.73 -4.27 -11.10
CA GLY A 16 -6.02 -3.02 -11.35
C GLY A 16 -6.41 -2.41 -12.70
N ILE A 17 -6.10 -1.13 -12.84
CA ILE A 17 -6.20 -0.33 -14.07
C ILE A 17 -4.80 -0.23 -14.65
N ARG A 18 -4.64 -0.57 -15.93
CA ARG A 18 -3.40 -0.33 -16.66
C ARG A 18 -3.34 1.15 -17.05
N LEU A 19 -2.20 1.79 -16.82
CA LEU A 19 -1.97 3.20 -17.11
C LEU A 19 -0.85 3.36 -18.14
N GLU A 20 -0.95 4.39 -18.98
CA GLU A 20 0.15 4.84 -19.84
C GLU A 20 1.12 5.75 -19.08
N SER A 21 0.57 6.55 -18.16
CA SER A 21 1.31 7.44 -17.27
C SER A 21 0.57 7.65 -15.94
N ALA A 22 1.29 8.06 -14.90
CA ALA A 22 0.73 8.31 -13.57
C ALA A 22 1.56 9.34 -12.80
N ILE A 23 0.92 10.15 -11.96
CA ILE A 23 1.61 11.05 -11.05
C ILE A 23 2.16 10.25 -9.85
N LEU A 24 3.44 10.43 -9.56
CA LEU A 24 4.14 9.87 -8.41
C LEU A 24 3.85 10.69 -7.15
N GLY A 25 3.30 10.05 -6.13
CA GLY A 25 3.09 10.63 -4.81
C GLY A 25 3.84 9.89 -3.70
N PRO A 26 3.96 10.50 -2.50
CA PRO A 26 4.58 9.82 -1.36
C PRO A 26 3.80 8.58 -0.89
N GLN A 27 2.50 8.50 -1.16
CA GLN A 27 1.64 7.36 -0.81
C GLN A 27 1.44 6.33 -1.93
N GLY A 28 2.06 6.53 -3.09
CA GLY A 28 1.98 5.65 -4.25
C GLY A 28 1.67 6.43 -5.51
N LEU A 29 1.23 5.74 -6.56
CA LEU A 29 0.64 6.41 -7.72
C LEU A 29 -0.63 7.17 -7.28
N GLN A 30 -0.96 8.26 -7.97
CA GLN A 30 -2.16 9.02 -7.67
C GLN A 30 -3.42 8.12 -7.63
N HIS A 31 -4.26 8.36 -6.61
CA HIS A 31 -5.51 7.64 -6.32
C HIS A 31 -5.36 6.15 -5.96
N ASP A 32 -4.16 5.63 -5.85
CA ASP A 32 -3.90 4.22 -5.59
C ASP A 32 -4.31 3.79 -4.16
N ARG A 33 -5.13 2.74 -4.08
CA ARG A 33 -5.68 2.17 -2.83
C ARG A 33 -6.30 3.22 -1.88
N ARG A 34 -6.97 4.24 -2.41
CA ARG A 34 -7.72 5.23 -1.60
C ARG A 34 -9.09 4.72 -1.14
N PHE A 35 -9.59 3.67 -1.79
CA PHE A 35 -10.82 2.98 -1.42
C PHE A 35 -10.54 1.54 -0.98
N MET A 36 -11.41 0.98 -0.15
CA MET A 36 -11.34 -0.41 0.30
C MET A 36 -12.73 -0.99 0.49
N LEU A 37 -12.87 -2.27 0.12
CA LEU A 37 -14.06 -3.05 0.42
C LEU A 37 -13.84 -3.84 1.72
N CYS A 38 -14.87 -3.82 2.57
CA CYS A 38 -14.95 -4.64 3.76
C CYS A 38 -16.22 -5.49 3.74
N LYS A 39 -16.16 -6.66 4.34
CA LYS A 39 -17.31 -7.51 4.62
C LYS A 39 -17.86 -7.14 6.00
N ILE A 40 -19.17 -7.10 6.17
CA ILE A 40 -19.77 -7.02 7.50
C ILE A 40 -19.85 -8.44 8.06
N GLU A 41 -19.09 -8.73 9.11
CA GLU A 41 -19.16 -10.02 9.78
C GLU A 41 -20.40 -10.12 10.68
N LYS A 42 -20.76 -11.34 11.11
CA LYS A 42 -21.94 -11.56 11.97
C LYS A 42 -21.89 -10.79 13.29
N SER A 43 -20.69 -10.44 13.77
CA SER A 43 -20.47 -9.60 14.95
C SER A 43 -20.74 -8.11 14.71
N GLY A 44 -20.91 -7.70 13.46
CA GLY A 44 -20.93 -6.29 13.04
C GLY A 44 -19.55 -5.72 12.75
N GLU A 45 -18.47 -6.46 13.01
CA GLU A 45 -17.11 -6.03 12.70
C GLU A 45 -16.81 -6.06 11.20
N LEU A 46 -15.91 -5.18 10.76
CA LEU A 46 -15.49 -5.10 9.36
C LEU A 46 -14.35 -6.09 9.06
N GLY A 47 -14.70 -7.13 8.31
CA GLY A 47 -13.77 -8.12 7.75
C GLY A 47 -13.09 -7.62 6.48
N ARG A 48 -11.82 -7.96 6.30
CA ARG A 48 -11.03 -7.51 5.14
C ARG A 48 -11.33 -8.39 3.93
N ILE A 49 -11.75 -7.75 2.83
CA ILE A 49 -11.93 -8.43 1.54
C ILE A 49 -10.62 -8.34 0.76
N GLN A 50 -9.99 -9.50 0.46
CA GLN A 50 -8.74 -9.58 -0.28
C GLN A 50 -8.78 -10.72 -1.29
N LEU A 51 -7.99 -10.63 -2.35
CA LEU A 51 -8.00 -11.64 -3.40
C LEU A 51 -7.63 -13.06 -2.91
N SER A 52 -6.86 -13.17 -1.82
CA SER A 52 -6.43 -14.45 -1.25
C SER A 52 -7.52 -15.20 -0.48
N ASN A 53 -8.50 -14.49 0.11
CA ASN A 53 -9.63 -15.08 0.84
C ASN A 53 -10.97 -14.94 0.10
N HIS A 54 -11.07 -13.98 -0.82
CA HIS A 54 -12.22 -13.69 -1.66
C HIS A 54 -11.80 -13.61 -3.15
N PRO A 55 -11.55 -14.74 -3.82
CA PRO A 55 -11.16 -14.76 -5.24
C PRO A 55 -12.15 -14.04 -6.16
N GLU A 56 -13.41 -13.96 -5.79
CA GLU A 56 -14.48 -13.24 -6.49
C GLU A 56 -14.22 -11.73 -6.61
N CYS A 57 -13.27 -11.16 -5.84
CA CYS A 57 -12.77 -9.80 -6.06
C CYS A 57 -12.23 -9.59 -7.48
N SER A 58 -11.73 -10.65 -8.11
CA SER A 58 -11.26 -10.60 -9.50
C SER A 58 -12.39 -10.50 -10.52
N LEU A 59 -13.66 -10.53 -10.11
CA LEU A 59 -14.81 -10.29 -11.00
C LEU A 59 -15.20 -8.82 -11.06
N PHE A 60 -14.47 -7.92 -10.40
CA PHE A 60 -14.73 -6.49 -10.44
C PHE A 60 -13.66 -5.79 -11.28
N GLU A 61 -14.11 -5.19 -12.38
CA GLU A 61 -13.30 -4.30 -13.21
C GLU A 61 -13.55 -2.85 -12.80
N GLN A 62 -12.51 -2.04 -12.79
CA GLN A 62 -12.61 -0.61 -12.50
C GLN A 62 -11.87 0.20 -13.57
N GLU A 63 -12.33 1.43 -13.77
CA GLU A 63 -11.70 2.43 -14.64
C GLU A 63 -11.87 3.83 -14.03
N ILE A 64 -10.98 4.76 -14.40
CA ILE A 64 -11.11 6.18 -14.05
C ILE A 64 -11.58 6.93 -15.29
N VAL A 65 -12.67 7.66 -15.16
CA VAL A 65 -13.25 8.49 -16.23
C VAL A 65 -13.47 9.89 -15.68
N GLY A 66 -12.59 10.83 -16.04
CA GLY A 66 -12.58 12.16 -15.47
C GLY A 66 -12.30 12.12 -13.96
N ASP A 67 -13.19 12.71 -13.17
CA ASP A 67 -13.15 12.77 -11.71
C ASP A 67 -13.88 11.61 -11.02
N LYS A 68 -14.15 10.52 -11.75
CA LYS A 68 -14.96 9.41 -11.27
C LYS A 68 -14.29 8.06 -11.45
N ILE A 69 -14.61 7.15 -10.54
CA ILE A 69 -14.34 5.72 -10.68
C ILE A 69 -15.63 5.05 -11.15
N ARG A 70 -15.51 4.22 -12.19
CA ARG A 70 -16.56 3.30 -12.64
C ARG A 70 -16.17 1.87 -12.31
N VAL A 71 -17.13 1.10 -11.82
CA VAL A 71 -16.95 -0.31 -11.48
C VAL A 71 -17.99 -1.15 -12.21
N ARG A 72 -17.53 -2.22 -12.84
CA ARG A 72 -18.36 -3.25 -13.50
C ARG A 72 -18.14 -4.59 -12.83
N TYR A 73 -19.23 -5.33 -12.66
CA TYR A 73 -19.16 -6.74 -12.30
C TYR A 73 -19.08 -7.59 -13.57
N LEU A 74 -18.11 -8.49 -13.62
CA LEU A 74 -17.87 -9.41 -14.73
C LEU A 74 -18.50 -10.75 -14.36
N THR A 75 -19.71 -11.00 -14.85
CA THR A 75 -20.41 -12.26 -14.58
C THR A 75 -19.65 -13.43 -15.22
N PRO A 76 -19.10 -14.38 -14.44
CA PRO A 76 -18.40 -15.53 -14.98
C PRO A 76 -19.41 -16.51 -15.59
N GLU A 77 -18.95 -17.36 -16.52
CA GLU A 77 -19.79 -18.40 -17.18
C GLU A 77 -20.57 -19.24 -16.16
N LYS A 78 -19.94 -19.55 -15.03
CA LYS A 78 -20.57 -20.18 -13.87
C LYS A 78 -20.67 -19.15 -12.73
N PRO A 79 -21.85 -18.54 -12.52
CA PRO A 79 -22.06 -17.53 -11.48
C PRO A 79 -21.52 -17.98 -10.12
N VAL A 80 -20.88 -17.06 -9.39
CA VAL A 80 -20.43 -17.31 -8.00
C VAL A 80 -21.56 -17.10 -6.99
N VAL A 81 -22.56 -16.30 -7.37
CA VAL A 81 -23.75 -15.98 -6.58
C VAL A 81 -24.98 -15.93 -7.49
N PRO A 82 -26.21 -16.03 -6.94
CA PRO A 82 -27.43 -15.81 -7.72
C PRO A 82 -27.45 -14.44 -8.39
N TRP A 83 -28.08 -14.37 -9.56
CA TRP A 83 -28.17 -13.12 -10.31
C TRP A 83 -28.95 -12.06 -9.53
N LYS A 84 -28.50 -10.82 -9.67
CA LYS A 84 -29.11 -9.60 -9.12
C LYS A 84 -29.04 -8.49 -10.17
N PRO A 85 -30.06 -7.63 -10.32
CA PRO A 85 -30.07 -6.56 -11.32
C PRO A 85 -28.83 -5.65 -11.27
N GLU A 86 -28.27 -5.41 -10.09
CA GLU A 86 -27.07 -4.59 -9.87
C GLU A 86 -25.86 -5.11 -10.68
N GLN A 87 -25.76 -6.42 -10.89
CA GLN A 87 -24.65 -7.05 -11.62
C GLN A 87 -24.59 -6.61 -13.09
N ASP A 88 -25.71 -6.16 -13.66
CA ASP A 88 -25.80 -5.67 -15.04
C ASP A 88 -25.64 -4.14 -15.15
N THR A 89 -25.35 -3.47 -14.04
CA THR A 89 -25.19 -2.01 -13.99
C THR A 89 -23.74 -1.59 -13.79
N VAL A 90 -23.43 -0.35 -14.14
CA VAL A 90 -22.13 0.28 -13.85
C VAL A 90 -22.29 1.14 -12.59
N LEU A 91 -21.53 0.84 -11.55
CA LEU A 91 -21.46 1.70 -10.36
C LEU A 91 -20.50 2.85 -10.65
N GLU A 92 -20.90 4.08 -10.31
CA GLU A 92 -20.08 5.28 -10.51
C GLU A 92 -20.07 6.12 -9.23
N PHE A 93 -18.89 6.60 -8.84
CA PHE A 93 -18.70 7.54 -7.72
C PHE A 93 -17.48 8.43 -7.93
N ALA A 94 -17.45 9.57 -7.24
CA ALA A 94 -16.35 10.52 -7.30
C ALA A 94 -15.04 9.91 -6.78
N ILE A 95 -13.92 10.23 -7.45
CA ILE A 95 -12.59 9.80 -7.05
C ILE A 95 -12.12 10.47 -5.76
N GLU A 96 -12.59 11.70 -5.52
CA GLU A 96 -12.48 12.45 -4.27
C GLU A 96 -13.91 12.84 -3.81
N PRO A 97 -14.58 11.97 -3.02
CA PRO A 97 -15.91 12.24 -2.48
C PRO A 97 -15.94 13.41 -1.48
N ASP A 98 -17.09 14.09 -1.40
CA ASP A 98 -17.36 15.01 -0.29
C ASP A 98 -17.49 14.22 1.02
N LEU A 99 -16.78 14.67 2.06
CA LEU A 99 -16.65 14.00 3.35
C LEU A 99 -17.65 14.51 4.40
N ASN A 100 -18.32 15.66 4.16
CA ASN A 100 -19.08 16.38 5.19
C ASN A 100 -20.23 15.55 5.79
N GLU A 101 -20.85 14.70 4.98
CA GLU A 101 -22.03 13.91 5.37
C GLU A 101 -21.71 12.40 5.55
N LEU A 102 -20.45 12.00 5.37
CA LEU A 102 -20.09 10.58 5.44
C LEU A 102 -19.83 10.13 6.88
N GLU A 103 -20.46 9.02 7.25
CA GLU A 103 -20.20 8.34 8.52
C GLU A 103 -18.74 7.88 8.59
N LYS A 104 -18.12 8.01 9.75
CA LYS A 104 -16.75 7.55 10.01
C LYS A 104 -16.75 6.18 10.65
N THR A 105 -15.75 5.36 10.32
CA THR A 105 -15.57 4.04 10.92
C THR A 105 -14.09 3.71 11.07
N ASP A 106 -13.75 2.97 12.13
CA ASP A 106 -12.40 2.51 12.38
C ASP A 106 -12.08 1.26 11.57
N VAL A 107 -10.94 1.27 10.91
CA VAL A 107 -10.45 0.14 10.10
C VAL A 107 -9.07 -0.26 10.59
N ASN A 108 -8.95 -1.48 11.09
CA ASN A 108 -7.66 -2.07 11.41
C ASN A 108 -7.18 -2.94 10.23
N LEU A 109 -6.33 -2.35 9.38
CA LEU A 109 -5.68 -3.11 8.31
C LEU A 109 -4.27 -3.47 8.77
N HIS A 110 -4.10 -4.74 9.14
CA HIS A 110 -2.84 -5.31 9.61
C HIS A 110 -2.18 -4.52 10.76
N GLN A 111 -2.87 -4.29 11.87
CA GLN A 111 -2.36 -3.53 13.02
C GLN A 111 -2.03 -2.05 12.71
N SER A 112 -2.49 -1.54 11.57
CA SER A 112 -2.34 -0.15 11.18
C SER A 112 -3.75 0.44 11.05
N LEU A 113 -4.18 1.07 12.15
CA LEU A 113 -5.53 1.59 12.36
C LEU A 113 -5.70 2.92 11.62
N VAL A 114 -6.88 3.13 11.03
CA VAL A 114 -7.27 4.40 10.43
C VAL A 114 -8.77 4.61 10.55
N VAL A 115 -9.16 5.88 10.74
CA VAL A 115 -10.56 6.30 10.59
C VAL A 115 -10.83 6.54 9.11
N ALA A 116 -11.72 5.76 8.52
CA ALA A 116 -12.17 5.90 7.14
C ALA A 116 -13.63 6.40 7.08
N TYR A 117 -14.09 6.74 5.88
CA TYR A 117 -15.45 7.21 5.61
C TYR A 117 -16.25 6.12 4.91
N ARG A 118 -17.46 5.85 5.38
CA ARG A 118 -18.41 4.96 4.71
C ARG A 118 -19.05 5.71 3.55
N MET A 119 -18.90 5.18 2.34
CA MET A 119 -19.43 5.81 1.14
C MET A 119 -20.96 5.82 1.10
N GLY A 120 -21.61 4.88 1.78
CA GLY A 120 -23.05 4.88 2.01
C GLY A 120 -23.80 3.71 1.35
N ALA A 121 -25.05 3.52 1.79
CA ALA A 121 -25.85 2.34 1.54
C ALA A 121 -26.03 1.98 0.05
N LYS A 122 -26.05 2.99 -0.84
CA LYS A 122 -26.15 2.77 -2.29
C LYS A 122 -24.98 1.93 -2.81
N TYR A 123 -23.75 2.25 -2.40
CA TYR A 123 -22.55 1.55 -2.86
C TYR A 123 -22.44 0.20 -2.17
N ASP A 124 -22.70 0.15 -0.87
CA ASP A 124 -22.74 -1.07 -0.06
C ASP A 124 -23.70 -2.10 -0.68
N SER A 125 -24.91 -1.69 -1.07
CA SER A 125 -25.91 -2.58 -1.67
C SER A 125 -25.45 -3.15 -3.02
N TRP A 126 -24.82 -2.32 -3.86
CA TRP A 126 -24.33 -2.75 -5.18
C TRP A 126 -23.24 -3.82 -5.05
N PHE A 127 -22.25 -3.59 -4.19
CA PHE A 127 -21.20 -4.59 -3.94
C PHE A 127 -21.77 -5.84 -3.27
N SER A 128 -22.71 -5.70 -2.34
CA SER A 128 -23.31 -6.83 -1.64
C SER A 128 -24.10 -7.74 -2.59
N ALA A 129 -24.79 -7.16 -3.57
CA ALA A 129 -25.48 -7.90 -4.64
C ALA A 129 -24.50 -8.71 -5.52
N CYS A 130 -23.30 -8.18 -5.74
CA CYS A 130 -22.26 -8.83 -6.56
C CYS A 130 -21.45 -9.89 -5.77
N PHE A 131 -21.18 -9.65 -4.49
CA PHE A 131 -20.45 -10.57 -3.61
C PHE A 131 -21.33 -11.66 -2.98
N GLY A 132 -22.62 -11.41 -2.81
CA GLY A 132 -23.56 -12.32 -2.13
C GLY A 132 -23.46 -12.30 -0.60
N PHE A 133 -22.79 -11.31 -0.03
CA PHE A 133 -22.72 -11.05 1.41
C PHE A 133 -22.65 -9.54 1.66
N ASP A 134 -22.95 -9.11 2.88
CA ASP A 134 -22.98 -7.69 3.24
C ASP A 134 -21.58 -7.07 3.15
N THR A 135 -21.48 -5.98 2.41
CA THR A 135 -20.24 -5.27 2.14
C THR A 135 -20.36 -3.77 2.42
N VAL A 136 -19.21 -3.15 2.67
CA VAL A 136 -19.07 -1.71 2.85
C VAL A 136 -17.97 -1.19 1.93
N LEU A 137 -18.27 -0.12 1.19
CA LEU A 137 -17.24 0.65 0.49
C LEU A 137 -16.73 1.78 1.39
N LEU A 138 -15.42 1.77 1.63
CA LEU A 138 -14.74 2.76 2.45
C LEU A 138 -13.83 3.65 1.60
N PHE A 139 -13.77 4.92 1.97
CA PHE A 139 -12.82 5.89 1.42
C PHE A 139 -11.92 6.39 2.55
N ILE A 140 -10.61 6.47 2.29
CA ILE A 140 -9.67 6.87 3.35
C ILE A 140 -9.70 8.37 3.65
N GLY A 141 -10.05 9.22 2.67
CA GLY A 141 -10.04 10.68 2.83
C GLY A 141 -8.68 11.21 3.27
N ASP A 142 -8.67 11.93 4.39
CA ASP A 142 -7.52 12.49 5.10
C ASP A 142 -6.83 11.50 6.06
N GLY A 143 -7.36 10.27 6.17
CA GLY A 143 -6.84 9.23 7.05
C GLY A 143 -5.45 8.76 6.64
N ARG A 144 -4.62 8.45 7.64
CA ARG A 144 -3.22 8.04 7.46
C ARG A 144 -2.95 6.77 8.22
N ARG A 145 -2.44 5.75 7.52
CA ARG A 145 -2.05 4.48 8.14
C ARG A 145 -0.56 4.45 8.45
N PRO A 146 -0.13 4.10 9.67
CA PRO A 146 1.28 3.92 9.97
C PRO A 146 1.92 2.81 9.15
N VAL A 147 3.13 3.10 8.67
CA VAL A 147 4.04 2.09 8.12
C VAL A 147 4.60 1.29 9.31
N LEU A 148 4.61 -0.04 9.19
CA LEU A 148 5.02 -0.96 10.25
C LEU A 148 6.41 -1.54 9.98
N GLY A 149 7.06 -2.07 11.04
CA GLY A 149 8.43 -2.60 10.96
C GLY A 149 9.45 -1.55 10.51
N THR A 150 10.48 -1.97 9.77
CA THR A 150 11.46 -1.07 9.13
C THR A 150 11.22 -0.90 7.62
N PHE A 151 9.94 -0.92 7.22
CA PHE A 151 9.56 -0.72 5.82
C PHE A 151 9.86 0.71 5.36
N SER A 152 9.54 1.72 6.17
CA SER A 152 9.91 3.09 5.86
C SER A 152 11.43 3.23 5.83
N PRO A 153 12.01 3.90 4.82
CA PRO A 153 13.43 4.26 4.82
C PRO A 153 13.83 5.06 6.07
N LYS A 154 12.93 5.89 6.63
CA LYS A 154 13.17 6.69 7.84
C LYS A 154 13.28 5.84 9.11
N ALA A 155 12.66 4.66 9.11
CA ALA A 155 12.72 3.70 10.21
C ALA A 155 13.96 2.77 10.13
N GLN A 156 14.71 2.78 9.01
CA GLN A 156 15.94 2.00 8.91
C GLN A 156 17.05 2.69 9.69
N LYS A 157 17.58 2.01 10.72
CA LYS A 157 18.76 2.51 11.44
C LYS A 157 19.93 2.63 10.46
N ALA A 158 20.50 3.83 10.34
CA ALA A 158 21.82 3.96 9.74
C ALA A 158 22.81 3.14 10.59
N PRO A 159 23.81 2.46 9.98
CA PRO A 159 24.85 1.82 10.77
C PRO A 159 25.52 2.86 11.67
N ASP A 160 25.56 2.59 12.97
CA ASP A 160 26.16 3.48 13.97
C ASP A 160 27.65 3.68 13.62
N SER A 161 27.97 4.82 13.02
CA SER A 161 29.36 5.26 12.93
C SER A 161 29.67 6.10 14.17
N TRP A 162 30.69 5.73 14.94
CA TRP A 162 31.14 6.50 16.12
C TRP A 162 31.27 8.02 15.86
N PRO A 163 31.71 8.50 14.68
CA PRO A 163 31.76 9.93 14.40
C PRO A 163 30.38 10.60 14.31
N SER A 164 29.34 9.91 13.83
CA SER A 164 27.99 10.49 13.67
C SER A 164 27.26 10.68 15.00
N LEU A 165 27.52 9.82 15.99
CA LEU A 165 26.99 9.98 17.35
C LEU A 165 27.53 11.25 18.01
N LEU A 166 28.84 11.50 17.92
CA LEU A 166 29.45 12.72 18.43
C LEU A 166 28.97 13.98 17.69
N LEU A 167 28.80 13.89 16.36
CA LEU A 167 28.29 15.01 15.57
C LEU A 167 26.82 15.34 15.91
N SER A 168 26.00 14.33 16.18
CA SER A 168 24.59 14.54 16.58
C SER A 168 24.46 15.24 17.94
N TYR A 169 25.36 14.94 18.88
CA TYR A 169 25.46 15.61 20.17
C TYR A 169 25.99 17.06 20.06
N LEU A 170 26.91 17.33 19.14
CA LEU A 170 27.51 18.66 18.97
C LEU A 170 26.64 19.62 18.12
N VAL A 171 25.88 19.09 17.15
CA VAL A 171 25.13 19.90 16.18
C VAL A 171 23.69 20.16 16.62
N GLY A 172 23.23 19.59 17.75
CA GLY A 172 21.89 19.88 18.28
C GLY A 172 20.78 19.65 17.26
N LYS A 173 20.96 18.67 16.36
CA LYS A 173 20.02 18.39 15.28
C LYS A 173 18.85 17.56 15.81
N TRP A 174 18.00 18.21 16.60
CA TRP A 174 16.61 17.78 16.71
C TRP A 174 15.96 18.20 15.39
N GLU A 175 15.92 17.31 14.39
CA GLU A 175 14.98 17.47 13.28
C GLU A 175 13.56 17.23 13.83
N TYR A 176 13.06 18.20 14.58
CA TYR A 176 11.62 18.39 14.75
C TYR A 176 11.06 18.70 13.35
N GLY A 177 10.33 17.76 12.74
CA GLY A 177 9.36 18.11 11.70
C GLY A 177 9.45 17.42 10.33
N ALA A 178 10.21 16.35 10.14
CA ALA A 178 10.00 15.51 8.96
C ALA A 178 8.75 14.63 9.19
N GLU A 179 7.71 14.82 8.38
CA GLU A 179 6.50 13.99 8.44
C GLU A 179 6.87 12.51 8.24
N GLU A 180 6.40 11.63 9.12
CA GLU A 180 6.61 10.17 9.00
C GLU A 180 5.98 9.62 7.72
N ASP A 181 6.56 8.56 7.16
CA ASP A 181 5.93 7.89 6.02
C ASP A 181 4.64 7.20 6.47
N TRP A 182 3.59 7.31 5.65
CA TRP A 182 2.28 6.73 5.93
C TRP A 182 1.66 6.14 4.66
N LEU A 183 0.64 5.31 4.85
CA LEU A 183 -0.03 4.54 3.81
C LEU A 183 -1.49 4.91 3.65
N THR A 184 -2.03 4.64 2.46
CA THR A 184 -3.47 4.50 2.24
C THR A 184 -3.93 3.09 2.64
N PHE A 185 -4.82 2.44 1.89
CA PHE A 185 -5.17 1.03 2.09
C PHE A 185 -4.16 0.04 1.47
N SER A 186 -3.01 0.51 0.99
CA SER A 186 -1.86 -0.34 0.63
C SER A 186 -1.42 -1.22 1.80
N ASP A 187 -0.93 -2.44 1.51
CA ASP A 187 -0.64 -3.41 2.57
C ASP A 187 0.59 -3.02 3.41
N CYS A 188 1.71 -2.74 2.75
CA CYS A 188 3.01 -2.54 3.43
C CYS A 188 3.78 -1.30 2.97
N ALA A 189 3.66 -0.91 1.70
CA ALA A 189 4.42 0.19 1.11
C ALA A 189 3.62 0.92 0.00
N PRO A 190 3.98 2.17 -0.31
CA PRO A 190 3.40 2.96 -1.40
C PRO A 190 3.53 2.33 -2.79
N TYR A 191 4.67 1.71 -3.08
CA TYR A 191 4.96 1.13 -4.39
C TYR A 191 5.34 -0.34 -4.28
N LEU A 192 4.92 -1.13 -5.27
CA LEU A 192 5.48 -2.44 -5.57
C LEU A 192 6.11 -2.44 -6.97
N LEU A 193 7.41 -2.69 -7.03
CA LEU A 193 8.17 -2.83 -8.27
C LEU A 193 8.36 -4.31 -8.59
N THR A 194 8.21 -4.67 -9.86
CA THR A 194 8.48 -6.02 -10.37
C THR A 194 9.19 -5.95 -11.72
N THR A 195 9.74 -7.09 -12.18
CA THR A 195 10.38 -7.18 -13.48
C THR A 195 9.71 -8.20 -14.39
N GLU A 196 9.73 -7.96 -15.70
CA GLU A 196 9.29 -8.95 -16.71
C GLU A 196 10.20 -10.19 -16.65
N GLN A 197 11.51 -10.02 -16.43
CA GLN A 197 12.43 -11.16 -16.30
C GLN A 197 12.07 -12.10 -15.15
N SER A 198 11.68 -11.56 -13.99
CA SER A 198 11.18 -12.37 -12.89
C SER A 198 9.88 -13.07 -13.25
N LEU A 199 8.94 -12.41 -13.93
CA LEU A 199 7.70 -13.04 -14.38
C LEU A 199 7.96 -14.16 -15.39
N ASN A 200 8.87 -13.97 -16.35
CA ASN A 200 9.27 -14.99 -17.31
C ASN A 200 9.81 -16.23 -16.60
N ASN A 201 10.62 -16.07 -15.56
CA ASN A 201 11.05 -17.20 -14.74
C ASN A 201 9.88 -17.92 -14.04
N VAL A 202 8.79 -17.22 -13.69
CA VAL A 202 7.57 -17.88 -13.19
C VAL A 202 6.88 -18.66 -14.30
N ARG A 203 6.74 -18.05 -15.49
CA ARG A 203 6.09 -18.65 -16.66
C ARG A 203 6.80 -19.93 -17.09
N ASP A 204 8.13 -19.94 -17.11
CA ASP A 204 8.95 -21.11 -17.46
C ASP A 204 8.75 -22.31 -16.51
N ARG A 205 8.22 -22.09 -15.30
CA ARG A 205 7.90 -23.15 -14.32
C ARG A 205 6.52 -23.79 -14.57
N LEU A 206 5.70 -23.18 -15.44
CA LEU A 206 4.35 -23.62 -15.77
C LEU A 206 4.35 -24.32 -17.13
N THR A 207 3.57 -25.39 -17.25
CA THR A 207 3.44 -26.14 -18.51
C THR A 207 2.02 -26.02 -19.03
N GLY A 208 1.86 -25.53 -20.25
CA GLY A 208 0.55 -25.46 -20.92
C GLY A 208 -0.40 -24.36 -20.40
N CYS A 209 0.07 -23.43 -19.56
CA CYS A 209 -0.66 -22.25 -19.13
C CYS A 209 0.28 -21.07 -18.87
N ASP A 210 -0.27 -19.86 -18.78
CA ASP A 210 0.48 -18.63 -18.50
C ASP A 210 -0.03 -17.91 -17.23
N VAL A 211 0.81 -17.07 -16.65
CA VAL A 211 0.47 -16.14 -15.57
C VAL A 211 0.83 -14.72 -15.97
N ASP A 212 -0.15 -13.83 -15.89
CA ASP A 212 0.05 -12.42 -16.17
C ASP A 212 0.60 -11.65 -14.97
N MET A 213 1.26 -10.52 -15.26
CA MET A 213 1.78 -9.61 -14.25
C MET A 213 0.69 -9.08 -13.30
N THR A 214 -0.58 -9.06 -13.74
CA THR A 214 -1.73 -8.69 -12.92
C THR A 214 -1.91 -9.57 -11.68
N ALA A 215 -1.49 -10.84 -11.74
CA ALA A 215 -1.49 -11.73 -10.57
C ALA A 215 -0.49 -11.24 -9.49
N MET A 216 0.57 -10.56 -9.90
CA MET A 216 1.61 -10.02 -9.02
C MET A 216 1.20 -8.68 -8.40
N ARG A 217 0.19 -8.02 -8.97
CA ARG A 217 -0.38 -6.74 -8.53
C ARG A 217 0.63 -5.59 -8.31
N PRO A 218 1.67 -5.43 -9.15
CA PRO A 218 2.66 -4.36 -9.00
C PRO A 218 2.05 -3.00 -9.29
N ASN A 219 2.78 -1.92 -8.95
CA ASN A 219 2.52 -0.58 -9.47
C ASN A 219 3.36 -0.27 -10.70
N ILE A 220 4.64 -0.65 -10.65
CA ILE A 220 5.62 -0.33 -11.69
C ILE A 220 6.27 -1.65 -12.12
N VAL A 221 6.21 -1.91 -13.42
CA VAL A 221 6.85 -3.07 -14.04
C VAL A 221 7.99 -2.58 -14.90
N LEU A 222 9.18 -3.16 -14.70
CA LEU A 222 10.36 -2.88 -15.50
C LEU A 222 10.68 -4.08 -16.39
N ASP A 223 11.37 -3.88 -17.50
CA ASP A 223 11.90 -4.98 -18.31
C ASP A 223 12.78 -5.92 -17.46
N GLY A 224 13.76 -5.36 -16.76
CA GLY A 224 14.74 -6.13 -15.97
C GLY A 224 15.84 -6.74 -16.83
N GLU A 225 17.01 -6.93 -16.24
CA GLU A 225 18.17 -7.56 -16.93
C GLU A 225 18.25 -9.07 -16.66
N ALA A 226 17.93 -9.50 -15.44
CA ALA A 226 17.92 -10.90 -15.04
C ALA A 226 16.80 -11.17 -14.03
N ALA A 227 16.29 -12.40 -14.01
CA ALA A 227 15.28 -12.81 -13.05
C ALA A 227 15.79 -12.65 -11.61
N TRP A 228 14.94 -12.11 -10.75
CA TRP A 228 15.17 -11.90 -9.32
C TRP A 228 16.23 -10.86 -8.97
N ASP A 229 16.79 -10.16 -9.95
CA ASP A 229 17.80 -9.14 -9.70
C ASP A 229 17.25 -7.99 -8.84
N GLU A 230 15.94 -7.71 -8.94
CA GLU A 230 15.27 -6.71 -8.12
C GLU A 230 15.33 -7.01 -6.62
N ASP A 231 15.57 -8.26 -6.20
CA ASP A 231 15.76 -8.65 -4.79
C ASP A 231 16.88 -7.85 -4.10
N PHE A 232 17.81 -7.29 -4.87
CA PHE A 232 19.01 -6.62 -4.39
C PHE A 232 19.02 -5.11 -4.63
N TRP A 233 18.01 -4.54 -5.29
CA TRP A 233 18.01 -3.10 -5.55
C TRP A 233 17.70 -2.32 -4.27
N ALA A 234 18.58 -1.42 -3.83
CA ALA A 234 18.35 -0.58 -2.66
C ALA A 234 17.68 0.75 -3.04
N GLN A 235 17.96 1.24 -4.25
CA GLN A 235 17.36 2.46 -4.77
C GLN A 235 17.34 2.40 -6.29
N VAL A 236 16.26 2.93 -6.87
CA VAL A 236 16.17 3.22 -8.31
C VAL A 236 15.95 4.70 -8.55
N SER A 237 16.44 5.18 -9.68
CA SER A 237 16.21 6.53 -10.19
C SER A 237 15.46 6.44 -11.52
N ILE A 238 14.35 7.16 -11.62
CA ILE A 238 13.54 7.28 -12.83
C ILE A 238 13.95 8.59 -13.51
N ASN A 239 14.38 8.49 -14.78
CA ASN A 239 14.84 9.62 -15.60
C ASN A 239 15.90 10.52 -14.92
N GLY A 240 16.65 9.98 -13.94
CA GLY A 240 17.65 10.72 -13.18
C GLY A 240 17.09 11.65 -12.09
N THR A 241 15.77 11.84 -12.00
CA THR A 241 15.13 12.84 -11.15
C THR A 241 14.42 12.23 -9.94
N HIS A 242 13.58 11.21 -10.16
CA HIS A 242 12.73 10.67 -9.11
C HIS A 242 13.36 9.42 -8.48
N LYS A 243 13.58 9.47 -7.17
CA LYS A 243 14.28 8.41 -6.43
C LYS A 243 13.30 7.59 -5.60
N ILE A 244 13.22 6.30 -5.89
CA ILE A 244 12.46 5.34 -5.09
C ILE A 244 13.43 4.47 -4.30
N THR A 245 13.38 4.57 -2.97
CA THR A 245 14.14 3.70 -2.08
C THR A 245 13.38 2.41 -1.85
N LEU A 246 14.07 1.28 -2.00
CA LEU A 246 13.49 -0.06 -2.02
C LEU A 246 13.93 -0.86 -0.79
N THR A 247 12.99 -1.14 0.10
CA THR A 247 13.32 -1.48 1.50
C THR A 247 13.06 -2.92 1.89
N LYS A 248 12.05 -3.56 1.30
CA LYS A 248 11.64 -4.94 1.63
C LYS A 248 11.22 -5.71 0.39
N ASN A 249 11.43 -7.01 0.44
CA ASN A 249 10.96 -7.94 -0.57
C ASN A 249 9.47 -8.26 -0.37
N CYS A 250 8.73 -8.41 -1.47
CA CYS A 250 7.29 -8.64 -1.40
C CYS A 250 6.98 -10.14 -1.21
N ASN A 251 6.59 -10.49 0.01
CA ASN A 251 6.07 -11.81 0.34
C ASN A 251 4.74 -12.07 -0.37
N ARG A 252 4.64 -13.24 -1.00
CA ARG A 252 3.49 -13.63 -1.81
C ARG A 252 2.57 -14.58 -1.07
N CYS A 253 1.28 -14.48 -1.36
CA CYS A 253 0.23 -15.33 -0.79
C CYS A 253 -0.56 -16.05 -1.89
N THR A 254 -1.63 -16.74 -1.49
CA THR A 254 -2.50 -17.53 -2.39
C THR A 254 -3.21 -16.73 -3.46
N SER A 255 -3.19 -15.40 -3.41
CA SER A 255 -3.73 -14.52 -4.45
C SER A 255 -3.11 -14.79 -5.83
N LEU A 256 -1.87 -15.30 -5.89
CA LEU A 256 -1.23 -15.69 -7.16
C LEU A 256 -1.99 -16.79 -7.91
N ASN A 257 -2.75 -17.61 -7.18
CA ASN A 257 -3.46 -18.77 -7.71
C ASN A 257 -4.93 -18.45 -8.03
N VAL A 258 -5.34 -17.18 -8.07
CA VAL A 258 -6.71 -16.83 -8.47
C VAL A 258 -6.84 -16.81 -9.98
N ASP A 259 -7.91 -17.42 -10.48
CA ASP A 259 -8.36 -17.29 -11.86
C ASP A 259 -9.33 -16.12 -11.95
N HIS A 260 -8.87 -15.08 -12.65
CA HIS A 260 -9.61 -13.83 -12.80
C HIS A 260 -10.87 -13.99 -13.66
N ALA A 261 -10.93 -14.97 -14.57
CA ALA A 261 -12.10 -15.19 -15.40
C ALA A 261 -13.25 -15.84 -14.62
N THR A 262 -12.93 -16.68 -13.62
CA THR A 262 -13.93 -17.45 -12.89
C THR A 262 -14.20 -16.94 -11.48
N GLY A 263 -13.37 -16.03 -10.95
CA GLY A 263 -13.51 -15.52 -9.58
C GLY A 263 -13.28 -16.60 -8.53
N ARG A 264 -12.43 -17.58 -8.83
CA ARG A 264 -12.17 -18.77 -8.00
C ARG A 264 -10.68 -19.08 -7.96
N ALA A 265 -10.31 -20.04 -7.12
CA ALA A 265 -8.97 -20.63 -7.21
C ALA A 265 -8.79 -21.30 -8.58
N ALA A 266 -7.71 -20.93 -9.27
CA ALA A 266 -7.31 -21.53 -10.53
C ALA A 266 -7.06 -23.02 -10.36
N GLN A 267 -7.44 -23.79 -11.38
CA GLN A 267 -7.25 -25.24 -11.41
C GLN A 267 -5.99 -25.62 -12.19
N GLY A 268 -5.57 -26.87 -12.05
CA GLY A 268 -4.42 -27.43 -12.79
C GLY A 268 -3.13 -26.65 -12.53
N GLU A 269 -2.27 -26.56 -13.55
CA GLU A 269 -0.92 -26.00 -13.43
C GLU A 269 -0.95 -24.52 -13.01
N ARG A 270 -1.94 -23.76 -13.48
CA ARG A 270 -2.15 -22.35 -13.11
C ARG A 270 -2.42 -22.15 -11.61
N GLY A 271 -3.07 -23.13 -10.97
CA GLY A 271 -3.30 -23.16 -9.53
C GLY A 271 -2.07 -23.47 -8.68
N THR A 272 -0.92 -23.74 -9.31
CA THR A 272 0.32 -24.14 -8.60
C THR A 272 1.38 -23.04 -8.52
N VAL A 273 1.13 -21.83 -9.03
CA VAL A 273 2.12 -20.73 -9.08
C VAL A 273 2.78 -20.49 -7.71
N LEU A 274 1.99 -20.31 -6.65
CA LEU A 274 2.55 -20.12 -5.31
C LEU A 274 3.43 -21.31 -4.88
N LYS A 275 2.98 -22.55 -5.13
CA LYS A 275 3.74 -23.76 -4.79
C LYS A 275 5.07 -23.85 -5.53
N LYS A 276 5.09 -23.47 -6.81
CA LYS A 276 6.31 -23.44 -7.65
C LYS A 276 7.29 -22.36 -7.20
N LEU A 277 6.82 -21.27 -6.60
CA LEU A 277 7.70 -20.28 -5.98
C LEU A 277 8.17 -20.73 -4.60
N MET A 278 7.34 -21.44 -3.84
CA MET A 278 7.72 -21.94 -2.50
C MET A 278 8.91 -22.89 -2.50
N SER A 279 9.24 -23.55 -3.62
CA SER A 279 10.38 -24.47 -3.69
C SER A 279 11.73 -23.80 -3.47
N ASP A 280 11.90 -22.55 -3.90
CA ASP A 280 13.20 -21.88 -3.98
C ASP A 280 13.15 -20.37 -3.68
N ARG A 281 11.97 -19.73 -3.72
CA ARG A 281 11.80 -18.29 -3.48
C ARG A 281 11.48 -17.91 -2.03
N ARG A 282 11.54 -18.86 -1.09
CA ARG A 282 11.52 -18.59 0.36
C ARG A 282 12.90 -18.10 0.83
N VAL A 283 13.30 -16.96 0.30
CA VAL A 283 14.66 -16.40 0.42
C VAL A 283 14.79 -15.34 1.51
N ASP A 284 13.67 -14.92 2.10
CA ASP A 284 13.63 -13.97 3.22
C ASP A 284 13.73 -14.72 4.56
N THR A 285 14.80 -14.48 5.32
CA THR A 285 15.05 -15.16 6.59
C THR A 285 14.08 -14.76 7.70
N GLY A 286 13.42 -13.60 7.57
CA GLY A 286 12.39 -13.11 8.47
C GLY A 286 10.98 -13.62 8.13
N ALA A 287 10.76 -14.08 6.89
CA ALA A 287 9.49 -14.61 6.41
C ALA A 287 9.63 -15.99 5.73
N LYS A 288 10.18 -16.96 6.49
CA LYS A 288 10.60 -18.28 6.00
C LYS A 288 9.50 -19.15 5.38
N TYR A 289 8.23 -18.76 5.45
CA TYR A 289 7.09 -19.53 4.94
C TYR A 289 6.39 -18.87 3.75
N ALA A 290 6.85 -17.71 3.29
CA ALA A 290 6.31 -17.04 2.12
C ALA A 290 7.39 -16.93 1.04
N PRO A 291 7.06 -17.16 -0.24
CA PRO A 291 8.00 -16.88 -1.31
C PRO A 291 7.99 -15.38 -1.63
N VAL A 292 9.06 -14.90 -2.26
CA VAL A 292 9.22 -13.50 -2.64
C VAL A 292 9.03 -13.29 -4.14
N PHE A 293 8.27 -12.25 -4.52
CA PHE A 293 8.21 -11.72 -5.89
C PHE A 293 7.99 -10.21 -5.87
N GLY A 294 8.96 -9.45 -6.40
CA GLY A 294 8.93 -7.99 -6.43
C GLY A 294 9.43 -7.32 -5.14
N ARG A 295 9.50 -5.99 -5.18
CA ARG A 295 10.13 -5.18 -4.15
C ARG A 295 9.34 -3.94 -3.78
N TYR A 296 9.19 -3.72 -2.48
CA TYR A 296 8.47 -2.58 -1.93
C TYR A 296 9.32 -1.31 -1.95
N GLY A 297 8.69 -0.20 -2.34
CA GLY A 297 9.35 1.08 -2.56
C GLY A 297 8.65 2.28 -1.94
N PHE A 298 9.45 3.30 -1.66
CA PHE A 298 9.06 4.59 -1.10
C PHE A 298 9.68 5.71 -1.94
N LEU A 299 8.88 6.68 -2.37
CA LEU A 299 9.38 7.87 -3.06
C LEU A 299 10.15 8.73 -2.04
N THR A 300 11.43 8.99 -2.33
CA THR A 300 12.35 9.70 -1.41
C THR A 300 12.89 11.01 -1.97
N SER A 301 12.82 11.20 -3.28
CA SER A 301 12.92 12.54 -3.87
C SER A 301 11.66 13.34 -3.52
N LYS A 302 11.80 14.65 -3.32
CA LYS A 302 10.65 15.57 -3.36
C LYS A 302 10.45 15.99 -4.82
N PRO A 303 9.52 15.37 -5.56
CA PRO A 303 9.19 15.89 -6.88
C PRO A 303 8.68 17.33 -6.76
N GLU A 304 8.98 18.17 -7.75
CA GLU A 304 8.18 19.37 -8.01
C GLU A 304 6.73 18.94 -8.36
N ASP A 305 5.77 19.86 -8.36
CA ASP A 305 4.38 19.52 -8.70
C ASP A 305 4.33 18.76 -10.05
N ASP A 306 3.56 17.66 -10.06
CA ASP A 306 3.34 16.74 -11.19
C ASP A 306 4.55 15.91 -11.68
N ALA A 307 5.21 15.16 -10.79
CA ALA A 307 6.14 14.12 -11.22
C ALA A 307 5.42 12.97 -11.94
N ILE A 308 5.39 13.04 -13.27
CA ILE A 308 4.77 12.04 -14.13
C ILE A 308 5.77 10.91 -14.42
N LEU A 309 5.34 9.69 -14.13
CA LEU A 309 5.96 8.44 -14.57
C LEU A 309 5.18 7.91 -15.77
N SER A 310 5.87 7.54 -16.85
CA SER A 310 5.27 6.98 -18.07
C SER A 310 5.88 5.65 -18.48
N ILE A 311 5.11 4.83 -19.21
CA ILE A 311 5.67 3.68 -19.91
C ILE A 311 6.79 4.15 -20.86
N GLY A 312 7.92 3.44 -20.86
CA GLY A 312 9.10 3.77 -21.66
C GLY A 312 10.16 4.61 -20.95
N ASP A 313 9.84 5.19 -19.78
CA ASP A 313 10.80 5.93 -18.95
C ASP A 313 12.01 5.08 -18.57
N ASN A 314 13.16 5.73 -18.50
CA ASN A 314 14.41 5.07 -18.15
C ASN A 314 14.52 4.90 -16.64
N VAL A 315 14.93 3.71 -16.21
CA VAL A 315 15.17 3.38 -14.81
C VAL A 315 16.57 2.85 -14.62
N GLU A 316 17.29 3.45 -13.68
CA GLU A 316 18.64 3.08 -13.27
C GLU A 316 18.64 2.61 -11.82
N VAL A 317 19.35 1.52 -11.52
CA VAL A 317 19.61 1.08 -10.15
C VAL A 317 20.79 1.88 -9.61
N THR A 318 20.52 2.88 -8.78
CA THR A 318 21.57 3.76 -8.23
C THR A 318 22.22 3.22 -6.98
N LYS A 319 21.60 2.24 -6.30
CA LYS A 319 22.18 1.59 -5.13
C LYS A 319 21.72 0.13 -5.05
N ARG A 320 22.63 -0.75 -4.61
CA ARG A 320 22.37 -2.18 -4.38
C ARG A 320 22.68 -2.59 -2.95
N ASN A 321 21.97 -3.62 -2.48
CA ASN A 321 22.29 -4.36 -1.28
C ASN A 321 23.17 -5.57 -1.65
N THR A 322 24.08 -5.93 -0.75
CA THR A 322 24.85 -7.19 -0.83
C THR A 322 24.02 -8.39 -0.39
N GLU A 323 23.01 -8.16 0.45
CA GLU A 323 22.13 -9.19 1.01
C GLU A 323 20.66 -8.85 0.76
N ARG A 324 19.80 -9.87 0.82
CA ARG A 324 18.35 -9.66 0.75
C ARG A 324 17.86 -8.95 2.01
N ALA A 325 16.83 -8.13 1.85
CA ALA A 325 16.15 -7.54 2.98
C ALA A 325 15.51 -8.63 3.86
N VAL A 326 15.48 -8.39 5.16
CA VAL A 326 14.88 -9.29 6.16
C VAL A 326 13.54 -8.72 6.61
N TRP A 327 12.48 -9.52 6.52
CA TRP A 327 11.18 -9.16 7.08
C TRP A 327 11.25 -9.09 8.61
N ASP A 328 10.87 -7.95 9.17
CA ASP A 328 10.99 -7.69 10.61
C ASP A 328 9.71 -7.16 11.24
N TRP A 329 8.64 -7.13 10.45
CA TRP A 329 7.31 -6.89 10.97
C TRP A 329 6.69 -8.20 11.45
N ALA A 330 6.91 -8.49 12.73
CA ALA A 330 6.23 -9.56 13.42
C ALA A 330 4.84 -9.08 13.86
N ILE A 331 3.79 -9.81 13.45
CA ILE A 331 2.42 -9.59 13.94
C ILE A 331 2.39 -10.09 15.38
N ASN A 332 2.80 -9.23 16.32
CA ASN A 332 3.08 -9.63 17.70
C ASN A 332 1.82 -9.82 18.58
N ASP A 333 0.67 -9.31 18.15
CA ASP A 333 -0.69 -9.60 18.65
C ASP A 333 -1.70 -8.83 17.75
N PRO A 334 -2.64 -9.48 17.05
CA PRO A 334 -3.62 -8.76 16.21
C PRO A 334 -4.45 -7.71 16.95
N LYS A 335 -4.51 -7.76 18.30
CA LYS A 335 -5.19 -6.77 19.14
C LYS A 335 -4.41 -5.47 19.34
N ILE A 336 -3.10 -5.46 19.09
CA ILE A 336 -2.25 -4.27 19.23
C ILE A 336 -2.12 -3.62 17.85
N ALA A 337 -2.66 -2.41 17.70
CA ALA A 337 -2.57 -1.62 16.47
C ALA A 337 -1.90 -0.26 16.72
N ARG A 338 -1.12 0.22 15.75
CA ARG A 338 -0.59 1.58 15.71
C ARG A 338 -1.60 2.50 15.03
N TYR A 339 -1.69 3.74 15.49
CA TYR A 339 -2.57 4.78 14.98
C TYR A 339 -1.80 6.09 14.83
N TYR A 340 -2.00 6.81 13.73
CA TYR A 340 -1.55 8.20 13.59
C TYR A 340 -2.71 9.15 13.94
N PRO A 341 -2.55 10.05 14.93
CA PRO A 341 -3.51 11.13 15.15
C PRO A 341 -3.54 12.09 13.95
N ARG A 342 -4.71 12.64 13.60
CA ARG A 342 -4.82 13.59 12.47
C ARG A 342 -4.22 14.95 12.84
N SER A 343 -3.80 15.73 11.84
CA SER A 343 -3.43 17.14 12.07
C SER A 343 -4.62 18.01 12.50
N SER A 344 -5.86 17.58 12.22
CA SER A 344 -7.07 18.22 12.75
C SER A 344 -7.29 17.92 14.23
N ASP A 345 -6.79 16.79 14.72
CA ASP A 345 -6.95 16.36 16.12
C ASP A 345 -5.96 17.10 17.05
N THR A 346 -4.94 17.77 16.49
CA THR A 346 -3.96 18.55 17.27
C THR A 346 -4.45 19.94 17.69
N LYS A 347 -5.74 20.27 17.51
CA LYS A 347 -6.28 21.56 18.01
C LYS A 347 -6.51 21.61 19.53
N THR A 348 -6.23 20.54 20.27
CA THR A 348 -6.31 20.55 21.74
C THR A 348 -5.21 19.72 22.37
N SER A 349 -4.01 20.29 22.46
CA SER A 349 -3.16 20.20 23.65
C SER A 349 -1.88 20.99 23.42
N LEU A 350 -1.66 22.04 24.21
CA LEU A 350 -0.29 22.43 24.50
C LEU A 350 0.41 21.15 25.01
N PRO A 351 1.60 20.79 24.51
CA PRO A 351 2.32 19.64 25.06
C PRO A 351 2.53 19.87 26.55
N ILE A 352 2.17 18.89 27.38
CA ILE A 352 2.35 18.84 28.84
C ILE A 352 3.80 19.18 29.26
N VAL A 353 4.75 19.05 28.32
CA VAL A 353 6.13 19.48 28.47
C VAL A 353 6.25 21.00 28.68
N LEU A 354 5.46 21.84 28.00
CA LEU A 354 5.49 23.29 28.19
C LEU A 354 4.94 23.71 29.56
N SER A 355 3.96 22.99 30.13
CA SER A 355 3.43 23.33 31.46
C SER A 355 4.40 22.95 32.58
N LEU A 356 5.20 21.88 32.42
CA LEU A 356 6.26 21.56 33.38
C LEU A 356 7.43 22.55 33.32
N TRP A 357 7.81 23.03 32.14
CA TRP A 357 8.87 24.04 31.99
C TRP A 357 8.44 25.41 32.53
N LEU A 358 7.20 25.83 32.31
CA LEU A 358 6.68 27.09 32.86
C LEU A 358 6.52 27.05 34.39
N THR A 359 6.13 25.90 34.95
CA THR A 359 6.02 25.74 36.42
C THR A 359 7.38 25.61 37.11
N THR A 360 8.36 24.93 36.50
CA THR A 360 9.73 24.87 37.04
C THR A 360 10.50 26.18 36.88
N ALA A 361 10.34 26.92 35.78
CA ALA A 361 10.95 28.25 35.61
C ALA A 361 10.36 29.29 36.58
N ALA A 362 9.06 29.19 36.92
CA ALA A 362 8.42 30.03 37.93
C ALA A 362 8.86 29.68 39.36
N LEU A 363 9.06 28.38 39.67
CA LEU A 363 9.56 27.92 40.97
C LEU A 363 11.05 28.22 41.21
N LEU A 364 11.84 28.31 40.13
CA LEU A 364 13.28 28.61 40.19
C LEU A 364 13.62 30.10 40.01
N GLY A 365 12.62 30.98 39.84
CA GLY A 365 12.82 32.43 39.76
C GLY A 365 13.60 32.90 38.52
N LEU A 366 13.59 32.12 37.43
CA LEU A 366 14.42 32.37 36.23
C LEU A 366 13.67 33.10 35.10
N LEU A 367 12.44 33.58 35.33
CA LEU A 367 11.75 34.44 34.38
C LEU A 367 12.05 35.91 34.70
N PRO A 368 12.69 36.68 33.80
CA PRO A 368 12.76 38.11 33.95
C PRO A 368 11.33 38.66 33.87
N CYS A 369 10.91 39.37 34.93
CA CYS A 369 9.75 40.24 34.86
C CYS A 369 9.96 41.13 33.64
N TRP A 370 9.15 40.97 32.61
CA TRP A 370 8.71 41.96 31.60
C TRP A 370 7.94 41.17 30.54
N PHE A 371 6.66 40.90 30.81
CA PHE A 371 5.56 40.74 29.84
C PHE A 371 4.26 40.56 30.64
N LEU A 372 3.91 41.60 31.39
CA LEU A 372 2.55 41.84 31.88
C LEU A 372 2.31 43.32 31.61
N LEU A 373 1.74 43.63 30.45
CA LEU A 373 0.99 44.84 30.05
C LEU A 373 1.08 45.04 28.53
N ALA A 374 0.09 44.51 27.79
CA ALA A 374 -0.58 45.07 26.59
C ALA A 374 -1.37 43.96 25.90
#